data_AF-A0A6V7M6W3-F1
#
_entry.id   AF-A0A6V7M6W3-F1
#
_cell.length_a   1.000
_cell.length_b   1.000
_cell.length_c   1.000
_cell.angle_alpha   90.00
_cell.angle_beta   90.00
_cell.angle_gamma   90.00
#
_symmetry.space_group_name_H-M   'P 1'
#
loop_
_entity.id
_entity.type
_entity.pdbx_description
1 polymer ?
#
loop_
_entity_poly.entity_id
_entity_poly.type
_entity_poly.pdbx_seq_one_letter_code
_entity_poly.pdbx_strand_id
1 'polypeptide(L)'
;PDKFAETMISHQFRNKKQNIEAFSSIEYVGIQTHHRYTDFTSLRTEVQKQLDNTELRLARSPAVVYDRLKIINDAFSGELEIVNYARSPNQYFICNAECKSCHQ
;
A
#
# COMPACT_ATOMS: atom_id res chain seq x y z
N PRO A 1 -8.15 18.62 -15.17
CA PRO A 1 -7.62 18.79 -13.79
C PRO A 1 -6.10 18.71 -13.83
N ASP A 2 -5.44 19.63 -13.13
CA ASP A 2 -4.12 20.15 -13.45
C ASP A 2 -2.98 19.19 -13.05
N LYS A 3 -2.69 18.20 -13.92
CA LYS A 3 -1.56 17.24 -13.77
C LYS A 3 -0.18 17.92 -13.58
N PHE A 4 -0.12 19.24 -13.76
CA PHE A 4 1.06 20.04 -13.52
C PHE A 4 1.54 19.96 -12.06
N ALA A 5 0.61 19.95 -11.09
CA ALA A 5 0.95 19.89 -9.68
C ALA A 5 1.60 18.55 -9.30
N GLU A 6 1.00 17.43 -9.73
CA GLU A 6 1.54 16.09 -9.51
C GLU A 6 2.89 15.90 -10.21
N THR A 7 3.05 16.47 -11.40
CA THR A 7 4.32 16.44 -12.14
C THR A 7 5.40 17.23 -11.40
N MET A 8 5.06 18.41 -10.87
CA MET A 8 5.98 19.22 -10.07
C MET A 8 6.38 18.51 -8.78
N ILE A 9 5.42 17.90 -8.07
CA ILE A 9 5.68 17.10 -6.86
C ILE A 9 6.63 15.93 -7.21
N SER A 10 6.34 15.20 -8.27
CA SER A 10 7.18 14.08 -8.74
C SER A 10 8.61 14.54 -9.08
N HIS A 11 8.75 15.68 -9.76
CA HIS A 11 10.04 16.27 -10.07
C HIS A 11 10.81 16.69 -8.82
N GLN A 12 10.13 17.26 -7.82
CA GLN A 12 10.74 17.64 -6.53
C GLN A 12 11.27 16.43 -5.76
N PHE A 13 10.52 15.33 -5.72
CA PHE A 13 10.99 14.08 -5.12
C PHE A 13 12.23 13.53 -5.83
N ARG A 14 12.24 13.55 -7.17
CA ARG A 14 13.42 13.14 -7.98
C ARG A 14 14.65 14.00 -7.68
N ASN A 15 14.48 15.32 -7.60
CA ASN A 15 15.57 16.25 -7.26
C ASN A 15 16.16 15.97 -5.88
N LYS A 16 15.33 15.53 -4.93
CA LYS A 16 15.76 15.13 -3.58
C LYS A 16 16.31 13.69 -3.52
N LYS A 17 16.45 13.01 -4.66
CA LYS A 17 16.87 11.60 -4.76
C LYS A 17 15.98 10.65 -3.93
N GLN A 18 14.70 11.00 -3.75
CA GLN A 18 13.73 10.17 -3.04
C GLN A 18 12.99 9.28 -4.05
N ASN A 19 12.86 7.99 -3.71
CA ASN A 19 12.17 7.02 -4.56
C ASN A 19 10.65 7.15 -4.38
N ILE A 20 9.95 7.46 -5.48
CA ILE A 20 8.48 7.54 -5.52
C ILE A 20 7.82 6.39 -6.28
N GLU A 21 8.60 5.46 -6.83
CA GLU A 21 8.10 4.27 -7.55
C GLU A 21 7.37 3.30 -6.63
N ALA A 22 7.56 3.42 -5.32
CA ALA A 22 6.81 2.68 -4.31
C ALA A 22 5.35 3.15 -4.18
N PHE A 23 5.02 4.36 -4.64
CA PHE A 23 3.66 4.86 -4.60
C PHE A 23 2.90 4.43 -5.85
N SER A 24 1.71 3.86 -5.64
CA SER A 24 0.77 3.49 -6.69
C SER A 24 0.19 4.68 -7.45
N SER A 25 0.07 5.81 -6.76
CA SER A 25 -0.57 7.04 -7.24
C SER A 25 -0.05 8.22 -6.41
N ILE A 26 -0.01 9.40 -7.04
CA ILE A 26 0.30 10.69 -6.40
C ILE A 26 -0.78 11.65 -6.89
N GLU A 27 -1.51 12.26 -5.96
CA GLU A 27 -2.55 13.24 -6.26
C GLU A 27 -2.40 14.47 -5.37
N TYR A 28 -2.51 15.66 -5.95
CA TYR A 28 -2.45 16.91 -5.21
C TYR A 28 -3.84 17.37 -4.79
N VAL A 29 -4.09 17.43 -3.48
CA VAL A 29 -5.32 17.99 -2.91
C VAL A 29 -4.99 19.31 -2.21
N GLY A 30 -5.15 20.43 -2.92
CA GLY A 30 -4.98 21.77 -2.36
C GLY A 30 -6.12 22.11 -1.40
N ILE A 31 -5.79 22.47 -0.16
CA ILE A 31 -6.75 22.95 0.84
C ILE A 31 -6.31 24.34 1.30
N GLN A 32 -7.19 25.31 1.15
CA GLN A 32 -6.97 26.68 1.64
C GLN A 32 -8.01 27.02 2.70
N THR A 33 -7.55 27.43 3.88
CA THR A 33 -8.41 27.84 4.98
C THR A 33 -8.88 29.29 4.76
N HIS A 34 -10.12 29.47 4.29
CA HIS A 34 -10.70 30.81 4.06
C HIS A 34 -11.45 31.38 5.28
N HIS A 35 -11.84 30.53 6.23
CA HIS A 35 -12.61 30.88 7.43
C HIS A 35 -11.95 30.29 8.68
N ARG A 36 -12.63 30.32 9.84
CA ARG A 36 -12.03 29.88 11.12
C ARG A 36 -11.65 28.39 11.17
N TYR A 37 -12.29 27.55 10.36
CA TYR A 37 -12.05 26.11 10.30
C TYR A 37 -11.67 25.67 8.89
N THR A 38 -10.70 24.77 8.80
CA THR A 38 -10.28 24.15 7.55
C THR A 38 -11.28 23.07 7.15
N ASP A 39 -11.79 23.13 5.92
CA ASP A 39 -12.62 22.06 5.35
C ASP A 39 -11.72 20.99 4.72
N PHE A 40 -11.80 19.77 5.26
CA PHE A 40 -11.03 18.61 4.80
C PHE A 40 -11.88 17.64 3.96
N THR A 41 -13.09 18.02 3.56
CA THR A 41 -14.02 17.12 2.85
C THR A 41 -13.44 16.63 1.53
N SER A 42 -12.78 17.50 0.76
CA SER A 42 -12.12 17.12 -0.49
C SER A 42 -10.98 16.10 -0.26
N LEU A 43 -10.17 16.30 0.79
CA LEU A 43 -9.11 15.35 1.14
C LEU A 43 -9.67 13.99 1.55
N ARG A 44 -10.72 13.97 2.38
CA ARG A 44 -11.36 12.72 2.79
C ARG A 44 -11.93 11.96 1.60
N THR A 45 -12.56 12.69 0.67
CA THR A 45 -13.14 12.11 -0.55
C THR A 45 -12.08 11.46 -1.41
N GLU A 46 -10.95 12.15 -1.63
CA GLU A 46 -9.88 11.61 -2.47
C GLU A 46 -9.17 10.43 -1.79
N VAL A 47 -8.94 10.51 -0.48
CA VAL A 47 -8.41 9.36 0.28
C VAL A 47 -9.32 8.14 0.16
N GLN A 48 -10.63 8.32 0.29
CA GLN A 48 -11.59 7.22 0.15
C GLN A 48 -11.55 6.62 -1.27
N LYS A 49 -11.48 7.46 -2.31
CA LYS A 49 -11.33 7.02 -3.69
C LYS A 49 -10.05 6.18 -3.90
N GLN A 50 -8.92 6.57 -3.29
CA GLN A 50 -7.69 5.77 -3.38
C GLN A 50 -7.78 4.45 -2.59
N LEU A 51 -8.50 4.42 -1.47
CA LEU A 51 -8.73 3.18 -0.70
C LEU A 51 -9.62 2.18 -1.45
N ASP A 52 -10.62 2.69 -2.16
CA ASP A 52 -11.55 1.90 -2.98
C ASP A 52 -10.94 1.49 -4.32
N ASN A 53 -9.82 2.10 -4.72
CA ASN A 53 -9.13 1.77 -5.96
C ASN A 53 -8.49 0.37 -5.88
N THR A 54 -9.10 -0.60 -6.58
CA THR A 54 -8.61 -1.97 -6.70
C THR A 54 -7.82 -2.23 -7.98
N GLU A 55 -7.49 -1.22 -8.80
CA GLU A 55 -6.82 -1.42 -10.10
C GLU A 55 -5.44 -2.11 -9.95
N LEU A 56 -4.75 -1.90 -8.83
CA LEU A 56 -3.49 -2.58 -8.50
C LEU A 56 -3.67 -3.88 -7.71
N ARG A 57 -4.90 -4.19 -7.28
CA ARG A 57 -5.28 -5.48 -6.73
C ARG A 57 -5.93 -6.30 -7.84
N LEU A 58 -5.10 -6.73 -8.80
CA LEU A 58 -5.56 -7.67 -9.83
C LEU A 58 -6.17 -8.91 -9.15
N ALA A 59 -7.38 -9.26 -9.57
CA ALA A 59 -7.98 -10.54 -9.21
C ALA A 59 -6.98 -11.64 -9.58
N ARG A 60 -6.49 -12.37 -8.58
CA ARG A 60 -5.60 -13.52 -8.84
C ARG A 60 -6.46 -14.65 -9.39
N SER A 61 -5.91 -15.41 -10.35
CA SER A 61 -6.64 -16.57 -10.85
C SER A 61 -6.91 -17.54 -9.68
N PRO A 62 -8.08 -18.20 -9.65
CA PRO A 62 -8.39 -19.17 -8.61
C PRO A 62 -7.31 -20.25 -8.47
N ALA A 63 -6.65 -20.62 -9.57
CA ALA A 63 -5.51 -21.54 -9.57
C ALA A 63 -4.32 -21.01 -8.76
N VAL A 64 -3.92 -19.75 -8.94
CA VAL A 64 -2.81 -19.14 -8.17
C VAL A 64 -3.15 -19.03 -6.68
N VAL A 65 -4.42 -18.75 -6.36
CA VAL A 65 -4.90 -18.73 -4.97
C VAL A 65 -4.85 -20.13 -4.37
N TYR A 66 -5.37 -21.13 -5.08
CA TYR A 66 -5.35 -22.52 -4.67
C TYR A 66 -3.92 -23.04 -4.46
N ASP A 67 -3.01 -22.79 -5.40
CA ASP A 67 -1.61 -23.24 -5.30
C ASP A 67 -0.92 -22.64 -4.07
N ARG A 68 -1.16 -21.36 -3.77
CA ARG A 68 -0.64 -20.73 -2.56
C ARG A 68 -1.23 -21.34 -1.29
N LEU A 69 -2.56 -21.52 -1.25
CA LEU A 69 -3.22 -22.15 -0.11
C LEU A 69 -2.77 -23.61 0.08
N LYS A 70 -2.52 -24.34 -1.00
CA LYS A 70 -2.01 -25.71 -0.96
C LYS A 70 -0.59 -25.75 -0.43
N ILE A 71 0.32 -24.90 -0.90
CA ILE A 71 1.69 -24.81 -0.37
C ILE A 71 1.68 -24.51 1.13
N ILE A 72 0.80 -23.60 1.57
CA ILE A 72 0.63 -23.29 2.99
C ILE A 72 0.08 -24.51 3.71
N ASN A 73 -0.97 -25.14 3.21
CA ASN A 73 -1.53 -26.33 3.86
C ASN A 73 -0.48 -27.45 4.00
N ASP A 74 0.25 -27.75 2.92
CA ASP A 74 1.27 -28.81 2.89
C ASP A 74 2.44 -28.51 3.85
N ALA A 75 2.83 -27.22 3.98
CA ALA A 75 3.88 -26.80 4.91
C ALA A 75 3.44 -26.87 6.39
N PHE A 76 2.15 -26.93 6.67
CA PHE A 76 1.58 -26.88 8.02
C PHE A 76 0.74 -28.11 8.40
N SER A 77 0.58 -29.08 7.49
CA SER A 77 -0.22 -30.29 7.70
C SER A 77 0.50 -31.40 8.48
N GLY A 78 1.75 -31.19 8.91
CA GLY A 78 2.50 -32.09 9.78
C GLY A 78 2.39 -31.74 11.27
N GLU A 79 2.99 -32.56 12.15
CA GLU A 79 3.20 -32.18 13.55
C GLU A 79 4.15 -30.97 13.61
N LEU A 80 3.61 -29.79 13.89
CA LEU A 80 4.39 -28.59 14.11
C LEU A 80 5.18 -28.79 15.41
N GLU A 81 6.49 -28.97 15.33
CA GLU A 81 7.34 -28.90 16.52
C GLU A 81 7.12 -27.53 17.19
N ILE A 82 6.58 -27.55 18.42
CA ILE A 82 6.17 -26.37 19.20
C ILE A 82 7.38 -25.50 19.61
N VAL A 83 8.57 -25.76 19.06
CA VAL A 83 9.79 -25.05 19.36
C VAL A 83 9.92 -23.87 18.37
N ASN A 84 9.32 -22.74 18.75
CA ASN A 84 9.43 -21.38 18.16
C ASN A 84 8.33 -20.90 17.21
N TYR A 85 7.24 -21.64 16.97
CA TYR A 85 6.12 -21.13 16.15
C TYR A 85 5.26 -20.04 16.81
N ALA A 86 5.56 -19.69 18.07
CA ALA A 86 5.02 -18.49 18.72
C ALA A 86 5.45 -17.17 18.03
N ARG A 87 6.33 -17.20 17.03
CA ARG A 87 6.51 -16.08 16.08
C ARG A 87 5.48 -16.15 14.95
N SER A 88 4.23 -15.96 15.35
CA SER A 88 3.08 -15.41 14.60
C SER A 88 2.91 -15.73 13.09
N PRO A 89 1.71 -16.14 12.64
CA PRO A 89 1.30 -16.25 11.22
C PRO A 89 1.37 -14.95 10.39
N ASN A 90 1.89 -13.88 10.97
CA ASN A 90 2.11 -12.58 10.35
C ASN A 90 3.12 -12.63 9.19
N GLN A 91 3.92 -13.68 9.02
CA GLN A 91 4.94 -13.69 7.94
C GLN A 91 4.43 -14.10 6.55
N TYR A 92 3.18 -14.59 6.40
CA TYR A 92 2.69 -15.06 5.10
C TYR A 92 1.79 -14.07 4.34
N PHE A 93 1.24 -13.06 5.03
CA PHE A 93 0.41 -11.99 4.42
C PHE A 93 0.99 -10.59 4.57
N ILE A 94 2.11 -10.42 5.27
CA ILE A 94 2.76 -9.12 5.36
C ILE A 94 3.76 -9.08 4.21
N CYS A 95 3.67 -8.03 3.41
CA CYS A 95 4.77 -7.61 2.56
C CYS A 95 6.08 -7.76 3.36
N ASN A 96 7.16 -8.31 2.80
CA ASN A 96 8.46 -8.33 3.49
C ASN A 96 9.04 -6.90 3.66
N ALA A 97 8.19 -5.88 3.63
CA ALA A 97 8.51 -4.49 3.59
C ALA A 97 9.01 -4.05 4.96
N GLU A 98 10.32 -4.04 5.08
CA GLU A 98 10.91 -2.73 5.32
C GLU A 98 10.24 -1.76 4.33
N CYS A 99 9.42 -0.85 4.87
CA CYS A 99 8.76 0.18 4.09
C CYS A 99 9.83 0.94 3.29
N LYS A 100 9.98 0.73 1.99
CA LYS A 100 11.02 1.44 1.20
C LYS A 100 10.89 2.97 1.24
N SER A 101 9.75 3.49 1.70
CA SER A 101 9.53 4.91 1.93
C SER A 101 9.99 5.39 3.31
N CYS A 102 10.03 4.52 4.32
CA CYS A 102 10.26 4.90 5.72
C CYS A 102 11.32 4.06 6.46
N HIS A 103 11.87 3.02 5.81
CA HIS A 103 12.90 2.11 6.31
C HIS A 103 12.63 1.59 7.73
N GLN A 104 11.35 1.34 8.03
CA GLN A 104 10.81 0.86 9.30
C GLN A 104 9.84 -0.29 9.05
#